data_AF-A0A4Y2QI38-F1
#
_entry.id   AF-A0A4Y2QI38-F1
#
_cell.length_a   1.000
_cell.length_b   1.000
_cell.length_c   1.000
_cell.angle_alpha   90.00
_cell.angle_beta   90.00
_cell.angle_gamma   90.00
#
_symmetry.space_group_name_H-M   'P 1'
#
loop_
_entity.id
_entity.type
_entity.pdbx_description
1 polymer ?
#
loop_
_entity_poly.entity_id
_entity_poly.type
_entity_poly.pdbx_seq_one_letter_code
_entity_poly.pdbx_strand_id
1 'polypeptide(L)'
;MDGPAVNLKFYEILHLDLKKEYDIECVNIGTYRLHTLNNALRKGESCTEGELSSVLSTLYYAFKNSPARRRDLLEASKLKKLPLKFCNRRWLENVPVSQRAFEIWPDVTTCAKLVESGKPPKVTCKSFLTLAKACHSYLLAATSINCQSMPVATRGEDAPYF
;
A
#
# COMPACT_ATOMS: atom_id res chain seq x y z
N MET A 1 -33.13 -7.06 1.75
CA MET A 1 -31.79 -6.60 2.16
C MET A 1 -31.99 -5.88 3.46
N ASP A 2 -31.62 -6.51 4.57
CA ASP A 2 -31.82 -5.96 5.90
C ASP A 2 -31.00 -4.67 6.08
N GLY A 3 -31.62 -3.67 6.72
CA GLY A 3 -31.04 -2.34 6.87
C GLY A 3 -29.85 -2.30 7.83
N PRO A 4 -29.12 -1.16 7.89
CA PRO A 4 -27.92 -0.98 8.71
C PRO A 4 -28.07 -1.35 10.19
N ALA A 5 -29.28 -1.27 10.74
CA ALA A 5 -29.59 -1.55 12.14
C ALA A 5 -29.48 -3.05 12.52
N VAL A 6 -29.77 -3.96 11.58
CA VAL A 6 -29.74 -5.42 11.86
C VAL A 6 -28.30 -5.90 12.06
N ASN A 7 -27.36 -5.35 11.29
CA ASN A 7 -25.93 -5.69 11.41
C ASN A 7 -25.30 -5.22 12.73
N LEU A 8 -25.78 -4.11 13.30
CA LEU A 8 -25.28 -3.61 14.59
C LEU A 8 -25.73 -4.49 15.74
N LYS A 9 -27.00 -4.95 15.73
CA LYS A 9 -27.49 -5.80 16.82
C LYS A 9 -26.80 -7.16 16.83
N PHE A 10 -26.57 -7.73 15.65
CA PHE A 10 -25.78 -8.95 15.52
C PHE A 10 -24.35 -8.77 16.04
N TYR A 11 -23.69 -7.65 15.70
CA TYR A 11 -22.35 -7.35 16.21
C TYR A 11 -22.32 -7.27 17.74
N GLU A 12 -23.28 -6.57 18.37
CA GLU A 12 -23.36 -6.47 19.83
C GLU A 12 -23.48 -7.82 20.50
N ILE A 13 -24.39 -8.68 20.01
CA ILE A 13 -24.63 -10.01 20.56
C ILE A 13 -23.37 -10.87 20.39
N LEU A 14 -22.80 -10.91 19.19
CA LEU A 14 -21.59 -11.67 18.91
C LEU A 14 -20.40 -11.20 19.76
N HIS A 15 -20.25 -9.89 19.94
CA HIS A 15 -19.19 -9.32 20.76
C HIS A 15 -19.33 -9.73 22.24
N LEU A 16 -20.56 -9.72 22.77
CA LEU A 16 -20.84 -10.16 24.13
C LEU A 16 -20.53 -11.65 24.32
N ASP A 17 -20.93 -12.49 23.37
CA ASP A 17 -20.67 -13.94 23.42
C ASP A 17 -19.17 -14.23 23.36
N LEU A 18 -18.43 -13.58 22.46
CA LEU A 18 -16.98 -13.73 22.34
C LEU A 18 -16.22 -13.27 23.59
N LYS A 19 -16.65 -12.15 24.19
CA LYS A 19 -16.06 -11.65 25.44
C LYS A 19 -16.34 -12.60 26.59
N LYS A 20 -17.53 -13.19 26.65
CA LYS A 20 -17.93 -14.12 27.71
C LYS A 20 -17.24 -15.49 27.60
N GLU A 21 -17.14 -16.04 26.39
CA GLU A 21 -16.62 -17.40 26.18
C GLU A 21 -15.10 -17.45 26.04
N TYR A 22 -14.48 -16.41 25.46
CA TYR A 22 -13.07 -16.43 25.07
C TYR A 22 -12.26 -15.24 25.57
N ASP A 23 -12.87 -14.29 26.30
CA ASP A 23 -12.24 -13.02 26.71
C ASP A 23 -11.69 -12.20 25.52
N ILE A 24 -12.37 -12.28 24.37
CA ILE A 24 -12.00 -11.57 23.15
C ILE A 24 -12.86 -10.31 22.99
N GLU A 25 -12.22 -9.16 22.87
CA GLU A 25 -12.88 -7.89 22.61
C GLU A 25 -12.78 -7.50 21.11
N CYS A 26 -13.90 -7.51 20.40
CA CYS A 26 -13.93 -7.04 19.01
C CYS A 26 -13.82 -5.51 18.93
N VAL A 27 -13.03 -5.02 17.97
CA VAL A 27 -12.92 -3.60 17.66
C VAL A 27 -14.05 -3.20 16.70
N ASN A 28 -14.95 -2.31 17.14
CA ASN A 28 -15.99 -1.75 16.27
C ASN A 28 -15.48 -0.47 15.58
N ILE A 29 -15.34 -0.51 14.26
CA ILE A 29 -14.92 0.65 13.45
C ILE A 29 -16.16 1.35 12.85
N GLY A 30 -17.37 0.90 13.16
CA GLY A 30 -18.64 1.40 12.61
C GLY A 30 -18.92 0.87 11.21
N THR A 31 -20.14 1.10 10.72
CA THR A 31 -20.64 0.53 9.45
C THR A 31 -20.05 1.18 8.20
N TYR A 32 -19.57 2.43 8.29
CA TYR A 32 -19.15 3.20 7.12
C TYR A 32 -17.73 3.80 7.21
N ARG A 33 -17.14 3.91 8.40
CA ARG A 33 -15.87 4.65 8.58
C ARG A 33 -14.71 4.01 7.82
N LEU A 34 -14.68 2.67 7.73
CA LEU A 34 -13.68 1.98 6.92
C LEU A 34 -13.79 2.36 5.43
N HIS A 35 -15.01 2.49 4.91
CA HIS A 35 -15.25 2.96 3.54
C HIS A 35 -14.82 4.41 3.37
N THR A 36 -15.12 5.29 4.33
CA THR A 36 -14.66 6.68 4.32
C THR A 36 -13.14 6.78 4.29
N LEU A 37 -12.44 6.06 5.18
CA LEU A 37 -10.97 6.04 5.23
C LEU A 37 -10.36 5.47 3.96
N ASN A 38 -10.90 4.35 3.45
CA ASN A 38 -10.44 3.75 2.19
C ASN A 38 -10.62 4.72 1.00
N ASN A 39 -11.75 5.42 0.96
CA ASN A 39 -12.05 6.40 -0.09
C ASN A 39 -11.18 7.65 0.04
N ALA A 40 -10.88 8.10 1.26
CA ALA A 40 -9.97 9.21 1.51
C ALA A 40 -8.55 8.90 1.00
N LEU A 41 -8.02 7.71 1.31
CA LEU A 41 -6.71 7.28 0.80
C LEU A 41 -6.68 7.18 -0.72
N ARG A 42 -7.70 6.54 -1.32
CA ARG A 42 -7.84 6.48 -2.78
C ARG A 42 -7.90 7.88 -3.40
N LYS A 43 -8.62 8.81 -2.77
CA LYS A 43 -8.72 10.18 -3.26
C LYS A 43 -7.39 10.91 -3.15
N GLY A 44 -6.67 10.75 -2.04
CA GLY A 44 -5.33 11.30 -1.86
C GLY A 44 -4.35 10.82 -2.93
N GLU A 45 -4.39 9.54 -3.28
CA GLU A 45 -3.59 9.03 -4.39
C GLU A 45 -3.98 9.63 -5.74
N SER A 46 -5.29 9.75 -6.03
CA SER A 46 -5.75 10.36 -7.30
C SER A 46 -5.36 11.85 -7.46
N CYS A 47 -5.05 12.52 -6.35
CA CYS A 47 -4.56 13.90 -6.34
C CYS A 47 -3.03 14.00 -6.48
N THR A 48 -2.32 12.87 -6.44
CA THR A 48 -0.88 12.82 -6.62
C THR A 48 -0.58 12.56 -8.10
N GLU A 49 0.26 13.39 -8.73
CA GLU A 49 0.61 13.26 -10.15
C GLU A 49 1.42 11.97 -10.46
N GLY A 50 1.99 11.35 -9.42
CA GLY A 50 2.59 10.04 -9.49
C GLY A 50 1.57 8.96 -9.23
N GLU A 51 1.24 8.16 -10.25
CA GLU A 51 0.38 6.98 -10.16
C GLU A 51 0.97 5.92 -9.19
N LEU A 52 0.87 6.16 -7.88
CA LEU A 52 1.44 5.31 -6.84
C LEU A 52 0.90 3.88 -6.94
N SER A 53 -0.40 3.74 -7.24
CA SER A 53 -1.01 2.44 -7.51
C SER A 53 -0.35 1.69 -8.68
N SER A 54 0.00 2.41 -9.75
CA SER A 54 0.69 1.88 -10.92
C SER A 54 2.12 1.44 -10.58
N VAL A 55 2.85 2.26 -9.81
CA VAL A 55 4.21 1.93 -9.34
C VAL A 55 4.20 0.69 -8.43
N LEU A 56 3.35 0.65 -7.40
CA LEU A 56 3.29 -0.46 -6.46
C LEU A 56 2.84 -1.78 -7.15
N SER A 57 1.91 -1.67 -8.09
CA SER A 57 1.45 -2.82 -8.88
C SER A 57 2.56 -3.33 -9.81
N THR A 58 3.20 -2.45 -10.58
CA THR A 58 4.26 -2.82 -11.54
C THR A 58 5.50 -3.34 -10.84
N LEU A 59 5.85 -2.80 -9.67
CA LEU A 59 6.91 -3.31 -8.82
C LEU A 59 6.72 -4.80 -8.53
N TYR A 60 5.54 -5.21 -8.05
CA TYR A 60 5.26 -6.63 -7.80
C TYR A 60 5.35 -7.48 -9.07
N TYR A 61 4.73 -7.06 -10.17
CA TYR A 61 4.72 -7.85 -11.41
C TYR A 61 6.06 -7.90 -12.14
N ALA A 62 6.93 -6.89 -11.96
CA ALA A 62 8.28 -6.89 -12.50
C ALA A 62 9.09 -8.08 -11.99
N PHE A 63 8.94 -8.42 -10.71
CA PHE A 63 9.68 -9.52 -10.06
C PHE A 63 8.88 -10.82 -9.94
N LYS A 64 7.55 -10.77 -9.88
CA LYS A 64 6.71 -11.99 -9.87
C LYS A 64 6.90 -12.82 -11.14
N ASN A 65 6.87 -12.17 -12.31
CA ASN A 65 6.80 -12.85 -13.60
C ASN A 65 8.20 -13.21 -14.17
N SER A 66 9.28 -12.96 -13.43
CA SER A 66 10.64 -13.32 -13.86
C SER A 66 11.45 -13.87 -12.70
N PRO A 67 11.65 -15.20 -12.65
CA PRO A 67 12.49 -15.84 -11.65
C PRO A 67 13.93 -15.31 -11.65
N ALA A 68 14.48 -14.98 -12.83
CA ALA A 68 15.82 -14.40 -12.96
C ALA A 68 15.92 -13.04 -12.24
N ARG A 69 15.04 -12.07 -12.56
CA ARG A 69 15.06 -10.76 -11.89
C ARG A 69 14.80 -10.87 -10.39
N ARG A 70 13.97 -11.82 -9.97
CA ARG A 70 13.74 -12.11 -8.56
C ARG A 70 15.02 -12.57 -7.87
N ARG A 71 15.80 -13.45 -8.50
CA ARG A 71 17.11 -13.87 -8.01
C ARG A 71 18.07 -12.69 -7.95
N ASP A 72 18.17 -11.92 -9.02
CA ASP A 72 19.08 -10.76 -9.11
C ASP A 72 18.79 -9.73 -8.00
N LEU A 73 17.50 -9.46 -7.73
CA LEU A 73 17.08 -8.58 -6.64
C LEU A 73 17.48 -9.15 -5.27
N LEU A 74 17.31 -10.45 -5.05
CA LEU A 74 17.66 -11.09 -3.77
C LEU A 74 19.17 -11.19 -3.54
N GLU A 75 19.96 -11.25 -4.61
CA GLU A 75 21.42 -11.26 -4.55
C GLU A 75 21.97 -9.85 -4.32
N ALA A 76 21.36 -8.85 -4.94
CA ALA A 76 21.71 -7.44 -4.71
C ALA A 76 21.21 -6.91 -3.35
N SER A 77 20.07 -7.40 -2.85
CA SER A 77 19.44 -6.91 -1.63
C SER A 77 20.05 -7.51 -0.37
N LYS A 78 20.46 -6.64 0.55
CA LYS A 78 20.86 -7.05 1.92
C LYS A 78 19.68 -7.61 2.72
N LEU A 79 18.49 -7.07 2.50
CA LEU A 79 17.27 -7.44 3.23
C LEU A 79 16.68 -8.75 2.75
N LYS A 80 17.02 -9.21 1.53
CA LYS A 80 16.45 -10.39 0.88
C LYS A 80 14.92 -10.40 0.89
N LYS A 81 14.32 -9.21 0.83
CA LYS A 81 12.86 -9.02 0.81
C LYS A 81 12.38 -8.80 -0.61
N LEU A 82 11.17 -9.27 -0.88
CA LEU A 82 10.51 -9.09 -2.17
C LEU A 82 9.32 -8.15 -2.06
N PRO A 83 8.90 -7.54 -3.17
CA PRO A 83 7.69 -6.73 -3.19
C PRO A 83 6.45 -7.54 -2.81
N LEU A 84 5.48 -6.87 -2.17
CA LEU A 84 4.17 -7.43 -1.87
C LEU A 84 3.15 -7.04 -2.95
N LYS A 85 2.08 -7.81 -3.07
CA LYS A 85 1.02 -7.57 -4.05
C LYS A 85 0.15 -6.41 -3.61
N PHE A 86 0.10 -5.35 -4.41
CA PHE A 86 -0.82 -4.24 -4.23
C PHE A 86 -2.26 -4.60 -4.65
N CYS A 87 -3.26 -4.14 -3.90
CA CYS A 87 -4.68 -4.31 -4.19
C CYS A 87 -5.40 -2.96 -4.31
N ASN A 88 -5.74 -2.53 -5.53
CA ASN A 88 -6.32 -1.19 -5.77
C ASN A 88 -7.70 -0.95 -5.09
N ARG A 89 -8.36 -2.00 -4.60
CA ARG A 89 -9.66 -1.86 -3.91
C ARG A 89 -9.52 -1.66 -2.40
N ARG A 90 -8.38 -2.09 -1.82
CA ARG A 90 -8.18 -2.19 -0.37
C ARG A 90 -6.99 -1.35 0.07
N TRP A 91 -7.14 -0.03 0.03
CA TRP A 91 -6.06 0.92 0.32
C TRP A 91 -5.53 0.82 1.75
N LEU A 92 -6.40 0.57 2.73
CA LEU A 92 -5.99 0.34 4.13
C LEU A 92 -5.14 -0.91 4.31
N GLU A 93 -5.44 -2.00 3.59
CA GLU A 93 -4.65 -3.24 3.66
C GLU A 93 -3.30 -3.11 2.93
N ASN A 94 -3.11 -2.08 2.11
CA ASN A 94 -1.88 -1.88 1.36
C ASN A 94 -0.78 -1.15 2.15
N VAL A 95 -1.01 -0.73 3.39
CA VAL A 95 0.03 -0.11 4.24
C VAL A 95 1.33 -0.93 4.27
N PRO A 96 1.33 -2.25 4.56
CA PRO A 96 2.55 -3.07 4.50
C PRO A 96 3.15 -3.17 3.09
N VAL A 97 2.34 -3.04 2.02
CA VAL A 97 2.82 -3.03 0.64
C VAL A 97 3.64 -1.77 0.37
N SER A 98 3.13 -0.61 0.78
CA SER A 98 3.82 0.67 0.64
C SER A 98 5.10 0.71 1.47
N GLN A 99 5.04 0.24 2.72
CA GLN A 99 6.22 0.15 3.58
C GLN A 99 7.29 -0.78 2.99
N ARG A 100 6.88 -1.97 2.51
CA ARG A 100 7.79 -2.89 1.82
C ARG A 100 8.42 -2.25 0.59
N ALA A 101 7.63 -1.55 -0.22
CA ALA A 101 8.13 -0.89 -1.42
C ALA A 101 9.19 0.16 -1.08
N PHE A 102 8.97 0.94 -0.02
CA PHE A 102 9.95 1.90 0.50
C PHE A 102 11.24 1.22 0.97
N GLU A 103 11.12 0.15 1.77
CA GLU A 103 12.28 -0.60 2.28
C GLU A 103 13.20 -1.15 1.17
N ILE A 104 12.61 -1.69 0.10
CA ILE A 104 13.37 -2.31 -1.00
C ILE A 104 13.71 -1.33 -2.13
N TRP A 105 13.25 -0.08 -2.05
CA TRP A 105 13.40 0.90 -3.13
C TRP A 105 14.86 1.15 -3.55
N PRO A 106 15.84 1.24 -2.64
CA PRO A 106 17.25 1.40 -3.01
C PRO A 106 17.79 0.23 -3.82
N ASP A 107 17.41 -1.00 -3.46
CA ASP A 107 17.81 -2.22 -4.15
C ASP A 107 17.19 -2.28 -5.55
N VAL A 108 15.90 -1.95 -5.65
CA VAL A 108 15.17 -1.89 -6.93
C VAL A 108 15.79 -0.87 -7.87
N THR A 109 16.15 0.32 -7.37
CA THR A 109 16.81 1.37 -8.15
C THR A 109 18.17 0.89 -8.66
N THR A 110 18.90 0.12 -7.85
CA THR A 110 20.19 -0.46 -8.23
C THR A 110 20.01 -1.52 -9.32
N CYS A 111 19.02 -2.41 -9.18
CA CYS A 111 18.65 -3.37 -10.21
C CYS A 111 18.25 -2.68 -11.52
N ALA A 112 17.48 -1.59 -11.47
CA ALA A 112 17.08 -0.82 -12.65
C ALA A 112 18.31 -0.28 -13.40
N LYS A 113 19.25 0.34 -12.69
CA LYS A 113 20.51 0.86 -13.27
C LYS A 113 21.38 -0.24 -13.87
N LEU A 114 21.46 -1.42 -13.24
CA LEU A 114 22.22 -2.55 -13.77
C LEU A 114 21.64 -3.05 -15.10
N VAL A 115 20.31 -3.10 -15.21
CA VAL A 115 19.62 -3.47 -16.45
C VAL A 115 19.83 -2.43 -17.55
N GLU A 116 19.77 -1.14 -17.22
CA GLU A 116 20.05 -0.05 -18.16
C GLU A 116 21.50 -0.03 -18.63
N SER A 117 22.46 -0.38 -17.76
CA SER A 117 23.88 -0.49 -18.11
C SER A 117 24.22 -1.69 -19.00
N GLY A 118 23.24 -2.52 -19.38
CA GLY A 118 23.40 -3.62 -20.33
C GLY A 118 24.07 -4.88 -19.77
N LYS A 119 24.25 -4.98 -18.44
CA LYS A 119 24.82 -6.18 -17.80
C LYS A 119 23.93 -7.42 -17.97
N PRO A 120 22.60 -7.35 -17.80
CA PRO A 120 21.67 -8.41 -18.22
C PRO A 120 21.10 -8.15 -19.62
N PRO A 121 20.50 -9.17 -20.28
CA PRO A 121 19.81 -9.01 -21.56
C PRO A 121 18.75 -7.91 -21.52
N LYS A 122 18.57 -7.19 -22.63
CA LYS A 122 17.61 -6.09 -22.75
C LYS A 122 16.21 -6.51 -22.29
N VAL A 123 15.72 -5.90 -21.22
CA VAL A 123 14.39 -6.18 -20.66
C VAL A 123 13.34 -5.35 -21.40
N THR A 124 12.43 -6.01 -22.11
CA THR A 124 11.36 -5.37 -22.90
C THR A 124 10.00 -5.35 -22.20
N CYS A 125 9.88 -5.90 -20.98
CA CYS A 125 8.59 -6.06 -20.33
C CYS A 125 8.04 -4.71 -19.82
N LYS A 126 6.75 -4.45 -20.09
CA LYS A 126 6.07 -3.20 -19.75
C LYS A 126 6.17 -2.87 -18.26
N SER A 127 6.01 -3.85 -17.37
CA SER A 127 6.09 -3.65 -15.92
C SER A 127 7.46 -3.14 -15.47
N PHE A 128 8.55 -3.67 -16.05
CA PHE A 128 9.89 -3.21 -15.73
C PHE A 128 10.19 -1.83 -16.32
N LEU A 129 9.71 -1.54 -17.54
CA LEU A 129 9.88 -0.23 -18.15
C LEU A 129 9.15 0.87 -17.36
N THR A 130 7.92 0.61 -16.90
CA THR A 130 7.21 1.53 -16.01
C THR A 130 7.95 1.71 -14.69
N LEU A 131 8.47 0.63 -14.11
CA LEU A 131 9.24 0.69 -12.87
C LEU A 131 10.55 1.46 -13.02
N ALA A 132 11.30 1.25 -14.11
CA ALA A 132 12.54 1.96 -14.40
C ALA A 132 12.28 3.47 -14.55
N LYS A 133 11.24 3.86 -15.29
CA LYS A 133 10.79 5.26 -15.37
C LYS A 133 10.47 5.83 -13.98
N ALA A 134 9.80 5.05 -13.13
CA ALA A 134 9.49 5.44 -11.76
C ALA A 134 10.75 5.57 -10.86
N CYS A 135 11.83 4.85 -11.16
CA CYS A 135 13.11 4.99 -10.46
C CYS A 135 13.85 6.28 -10.85
N HIS A 136 13.61 6.81 -12.06
CA HIS A 136 14.15 8.09 -12.51
C HIS A 136 13.32 9.29 -12.02
N SER A 137 12.03 9.09 -11.72
CA SER A 137 11.17 10.15 -11.18
C SER A 137 11.34 10.30 -9.67
N TYR A 138 11.34 11.54 -9.19
CA TYR A 138 11.59 11.94 -7.79
C TYR A 138 10.51 11.49 -6.77
N LEU A 139 9.46 10.78 -7.22
CA LEU A 139 8.23 10.55 -6.45
C LEU A 139 8.41 9.78 -5.13
N LEU A 140 9.37 8.86 -5.05
CA LEU A 140 9.62 8.11 -3.81
C LEU A 140 10.73 8.71 -2.94
N ALA A 141 11.53 9.62 -3.47
CA ALA A 141 12.44 10.44 -2.67
C ALA A 141 11.66 11.56 -1.93
N ALA A 142 10.63 12.13 -2.57
CA ALA A 142 9.82 13.23 -2.02
C ALA A 142 8.90 12.82 -0.86
N THR A 143 8.33 11.62 -0.92
CA THR A 143 7.33 11.15 0.08
C THR A 143 7.94 10.89 1.46
N SER A 144 9.26 10.71 1.55
CA SER A 144 9.98 10.62 2.83
C SER A 144 10.04 11.96 3.59
N ILE A 145 9.88 13.10 2.91
CA ILE A 145 10.02 14.43 3.53
C ILE A 145 8.66 14.94 4.06
N ASN A 146 7.54 14.48 3.51
CA ASN A 146 6.22 15.09 3.79
C ASN A 146 5.32 14.31 4.78
N CYS A 147 5.69 13.09 5.20
CA CYS A 147 4.95 12.36 6.24
C CYS A 147 5.34 12.78 7.68
N GLN A 148 6.46 13.50 7.87
CA GLN A 148 6.85 14.03 9.19
C GLN A 148 6.27 15.42 9.47
N SER A 149 5.64 16.06 8.49
CA SER A 149 5.16 17.44 8.56
C SER A 149 3.63 17.59 8.51
N MET A 150 2.84 16.50 8.54
CA MET A 150 1.39 16.66 8.64
C MET A 150 1.04 17.21 10.02
N PRO A 151 0.48 18.44 10.13
CA PRO A 151 0.00 18.92 11.41
C PRO A 151 -1.10 17.97 11.88
N VAL A 152 -0.97 17.50 13.13
CA VAL A 152 -2.06 16.82 13.84
C VAL A 152 -3.26 17.75 13.74
N ALA A 153 -4.29 17.33 13.01
CA ALA A 153 -5.54 18.07 12.95
C ALA A 153 -6.10 18.15 14.38
N THR A 154 -5.93 19.31 15.01
CA THR A 154 -6.59 19.64 16.26
C THR A 154 -8.10 19.52 16.03
N ARG A 155 -8.78 18.76 16.88
CA ARG A 155 -10.24 18.65 16.90
C ARG A 155 -10.84 20.06 16.86
N GLY A 156 -11.42 20.44 15.73
CA GLY A 156 -12.52 21.38 15.72
C GLY A 156 -13.72 20.63 16.26
N GLU A 157 -14.05 20.90 17.52
CA GLU A 157 -15.45 20.82 17.96
C GLU A 157 -16.27 21.72 17.02
N ASP A 158 -17.50 21.31 16.72
CA ASP A 158 -18.47 22.00 15.85
C ASP A 158 -18.51 21.54 14.37
N ALA A 159 -19.06 20.34 14.16
CA ALA A 159 -19.79 20.02 12.93
C ALA A 159 -21.10 19.29 13.28
N PRO A 160 -22.26 19.73 12.78
CA PRO A 160 -23.54 19.17 13.16
C PRO A 160 -23.72 17.76 12.59
N TYR A 161 -24.25 16.88 13.44
CA TYR A 161 -24.64 15.52 13.10
C TYR A 161 -25.73 15.52 12.01
N PHE A 162 -25.47 14.84 10.90
CA PHE A 162 -26.49 14.25 10.03
C PHE A 162 -26.41 12.74 10.13
#